data_AF-A0A8J6ZWQ6-F1
#
_entry.id   AF-A0A8J6ZWQ6-F1
#
_cell.length_a   1.000
_cell.length_b   1.000
_cell.length_c   1.000
_cell.angle_alpha   90.00
_cell.angle_beta   90.00
_cell.angle_gamma   90.00
#
_symmetry.space_group_name_H-M   'P 1'
#
loop_
_entity.id
_entity.type
_entity.pdbx_description
1 polymer ?
#
loop_
_entity_poly.entity_id
_entity_poly.type
_entity_poly.pdbx_seq_one_letter_code
_entity_poly.pdbx_strand_id
1 'polypeptide(L)' 'MLLELAIADAYGAGFEYADEMIVNNDLSRYVQHPRFRLIPGSYTDDTQMSIAIAEVIV' A
#
# COMPACT_ATOMS: atom_id res chain seq x y z
N MET A 1 3.31 -1.81 -15.43
CA MET A 1 2.16 -1.81 -14.51
C MET A 1 2.61 -1.33 -13.13
N LEU A 2 3.17 -0.11 -13.02
CA LEU A 2 3.62 0.45 -11.73
C LEU A 2 2.47 1.08 -10.94
N LEU A 3 1.44 1.58 -11.64
CA LEU A 3 0.28 2.18 -11.02
C LEU A 3 -0.56 1.15 -10.26
N GLU A 4 -0.80 -0.01 -10.86
CA GLU A 4 -1.56 -1.10 -10.24
C GLU A 4 -0.84 -1.65 -9.00
N LEU A 5 0.49 -1.77 -9.07
CA LEU A 5 1.33 -2.12 -7.93
C LEU A 5 1.17 -1.07 -6.81
N ALA A 6 1.30 0.22 -7.13
CA ALA A 6 1.18 1.29 -6.15
C ALA A 6 -0.21 1.36 -5.49
N ILE A 7 -1.28 1.10 -6.23
CA ILE A 7 -2.64 1.03 -5.68
C ILE A 7 -2.77 -0.15 -4.71
N ALA A 8 -2.26 -1.32 -5.09
CA ALA A 8 -2.33 -2.52 -4.26
C ALA A 8 -1.49 -2.38 -2.97
N ASP A 9 -0.28 -1.85 -3.08
CA ASP A 9 0.60 -1.52 -1.95
C ASP A 9 -0.10 -0.53 -1.00
N ALA A 10 -0.51 0.63 -1.49
CA ALA A 10 -1.18 1.65 -0.70
C ALA A 10 -2.47 1.16 -0.02
N TYR A 11 -3.21 0.27 -0.67
CA TYR A 11 -4.39 -0.36 -0.10
C TYR A 11 -4.03 -1.37 0.99
N GLY A 12 -3.13 -2.30 0.69
CA GLY A 12 -2.70 -3.37 1.58
C GLY A 12 -2.02 -2.86 2.85
N ALA A 13 -1.24 -1.78 2.75
CA ALA A 13 -0.56 -1.16 3.89
C ALA A 13 -1.52 -0.78 5.04
N GLY A 14 -2.75 -0.40 4.73
CA GLY A 14 -3.75 -0.10 5.77
C GLY A 14 -4.11 -1.29 6.67
N PHE A 15 -3.86 -2.52 6.21
CA PHE A 15 -4.21 -3.78 6.86
C PHE A 15 -3.00 -4.52 7.43
N GLU A 16 -1.79 -4.05 7.15
CA GLU A 16 -0.57 -4.69 7.65
C GLU A 16 -0.56 -4.70 9.18
N TYR A 17 -0.27 -5.88 9.75
CA TYR A 17 -0.30 -6.15 11.19
C TYR A 17 -1.65 -5.99 11.90
N ALA A 18 -2.77 -5.94 11.17
CA ALA A 18 -4.09 -5.97 11.79
C ALA A 18 -4.47 -7.39 12.22
N ASP A 19 -5.10 -7.53 13.39
CA ASP A 19 -5.47 -8.83 13.96
C ASP A 19 -6.56 -9.54 13.14
N GLU A 20 -7.64 -8.82 12.78
CA GLU A 20 -8.66 -9.28 11.82
C GLU A 20 -9.29 -8.07 11.10
N MET A 21 -9.27 -8.06 9.76
CA MET A 21 -9.79 -6.93 8.97
C MET A 21 -10.56 -7.35 7.71
N ILE A 22 -10.93 -8.63 7.53
CA ILE A 22 -11.69 -9.08 6.34
C ILE A 22 -12.95 -8.23 6.11
N VAL A 23 -13.63 -7.84 7.19
CA VAL A 23 -14.85 -7.01 7.12
C VAL A 23 -14.62 -5.60 6.58
N ASN A 24 -13.39 -5.10 6.64
CA ASN A 24 -13.00 -3.78 6.15
C ASN A 24 -12.23 -3.86 4.81
N ASN A 25 -11.93 -5.07 4.33
CA ASN A 25 -11.21 -5.32 3.08
C ASN A 25 -12.19 -5.51 1.92
N ASP A 26 -12.93 -4.46 1.56
CA ASP A 26 -13.96 -4.45 0.52
C ASP A 26 -13.61 -3.56 -0.69
N LEU A 27 -12.35 -3.11 -0.77
CA LEU A 27 -11.84 -2.19 -1.80
C LEU A 27 -12.54 -0.83 -1.88
N SER A 28 -13.39 -0.46 -0.91
CA SER A 28 -14.17 0.79 -0.97
C SER A 28 -13.37 2.04 -0.61
N ARG A 29 -12.31 1.90 0.19
CA ARG A 29 -11.50 3.03 0.69
C ARG A 29 -10.11 2.58 1.18
N TYR A 30 -9.17 3.51 1.22
CA TYR A 30 -7.93 3.36 1.98
C TYR A 30 -8.19 3.57 3.48
N VAL A 31 -7.50 2.82 4.34
CA VAL A 31 -7.69 2.85 5.79
C VAL A 31 -6.40 3.23 6.53
N GLN A 32 -6.55 3.74 7.75
CA GLN A 32 -5.40 4.10 8.59
C GLN A 32 -4.66 2.84 9.02
N HIS A 33 -3.36 2.78 8.76
CA HIS A 33 -2.49 1.71 9.23
C HIS A 33 -2.57 1.61 10.78
N PRO A 34 -2.72 0.40 11.38
CA PRO A 34 -2.99 0.24 12.81
C PRO A 34 -1.82 0.66 13.73
N ARG A 35 -0.57 0.49 13.28
CA ARG A 35 0.64 0.82 14.06
C ARG A 35 1.32 2.14 13.69
N PHE A 36 1.36 2.50 12.41
CA PHE A 36 2.10 3.65 11.91
C PHE A 36 1.17 4.79 11.47
N ARG A 37 1.63 6.03 11.61
CA ARG A 37 0.91 7.24 11.18
C ARG A 37 1.14 7.53 9.69
N LEU A 38 0.87 6.54 8.85
CA LEU A 38 0.87 6.72 7.40
C LEU A 38 -0.40 7.45 6.97
N ILE A 39 -0.31 8.29 5.93
CA ILE A 39 -1.50 8.86 5.30
C ILE A 39 -2.19 7.73 4.51
N PRO A 40 -3.49 7.45 4.73
CA PRO A 40 -4.20 6.43 3.98
C PRO A 40 -4.08 6.65 2.46
N GLY A 41 -3.69 5.61 1.73
CA GLY A 41 -3.42 5.69 0.29
C GLY A 41 -1.99 6.07 -0.08
N SER A 42 -1.10 6.22 0.90
CA SER A 42 0.35 6.30 0.64
C SER A 42 0.90 4.91 0.40
N TYR A 43 1.62 4.75 -0.71
CA TYR A 43 2.40 3.54 -1.00
C TYR A 43 3.63 3.43 -0.08
N THR A 44 4.18 2.22 0.03
CA THR A 44 5.26 1.88 0.96
C THR A 44 6.55 1.50 0.21
N ASP A 45 7.45 0.75 0.85
CA ASP A 45 8.73 0.36 0.29
C ASP A 45 8.58 -0.51 -0.97
N ASP A 46 7.51 -1.31 -1.09
CA ASP A 46 7.21 -2.08 -2.31
C ASP A 46 7.21 -1.18 -3.55
N THR A 47 6.48 -0.06 -3.51
CA THR A 47 6.43 0.91 -4.62
C THR A 47 7.71 1.73 -4.73
N GLN A 48 8.30 2.17 -3.61
CA GLN A 48 9.53 2.96 -3.61
C GLN A 48 10.68 2.19 -4.27
N MET A 49 10.86 0.92 -3.90
CA MET A 49 11.87 0.04 -4.49
C MET A 49 11.56 -0.28 -5.95
N SER A 50 10.29 -0.48 -6.29
CA SER A 50 9.88 -0.72 -7.68
C SER A 50 10.18 0.46 -8.59
N ILE A 51 9.90 1.70 -8.14
CA ILE A 51 10.25 2.93 -8.88
C ILE A 51 11.77 3.03 -9.03
N ALA A 52 12.54 2.82 -7.96
CA ALA A 52 14.00 2.90 -8.02
C ALA A 52 14.60 1.92 -9.05
N ILE A 53 14.09 0.68 -9.11
CA ILE A 53 14.50 -0.30 -10.13
C ILE A 53 14.07 0.15 -11.53
N ALA A 54 12.85 0.66 -11.68
CA ALA A 54 12.34 1.13 -12.96
C ALA A 54 13.19 2.29 -13.51
N GLU A 55 13.63 3.23 -12.67
CA GLU A 55 14.50 4.35 -13.05
C GLU A 55 15.92 3.92 -13.44
N VAL A 56 16.40 2.76 -12.96
CA VAL A 56 17.72 2.24 -13.32
C VAL A 56 17.71 1.52 -14.68
N ILE A 57 16.57 0.94 -15.06
CA ILE A 57 16.46 0.07 -16.25
C ILE A 57 15.97 0.84 -17.49
N VAL A 58 15.38 2.03 -17.33
CA VAL A 58 14.91 2.92 -18.42
C VAL A 58 15.94 4.00 -18.71
#